data_AF-A0A5C5VYB5-F1
#
_entry.id   AF-A0A5C5VYB5-F1
#
_cell.length_a   1.000
_cell.length_b   1.000
_cell.length_c   1.000
_cell.angle_alpha   90.00
_cell.angle_beta   90.00
_cell.angle_gamma   90.00
#
_symmetry.space_group_name_H-M   'P 1'
#
loop_
_entity.id
_entity.type
_entity.pdbx_description
1 polymer ?
#
loop_
_entity_poly.entity_id
_entity_poly.type
_entity_poly.pdbx_seq_one_letter_code
_entity_poly.pdbx_strand_id
1 'polypeptide(L)'
;MSPPNAVATPSAAPRRIDWPALATVLTIHLLAATAFSPWLFSWWGVALAIAGCYVFGTLGINLGYHRLLTHRSFRCAAWLEHLLAVLGVCCLEKTPGHFVATHRAHHQHSDREEDPHSPLGSLFWGHVGWVFVENPSLNSAAAYEKYARDVLRDPFYLGLERNLRWVWVYAAHAALFLIAGFGAGWLVSGSAQEALRLGLSVLVWGVFVRTVLVWHITWSVNSIAHTWGYRNYDTRENSRNNFLVGLISNGEGWHNNHHADQRAAAHGHRWWEIDVTYASIRLLRACGLVWDIVPVTAVREAAAAPLHHLQPRSEPPRKKAAAPHAASHRAPELTPRQESKHP
;
A
#
# COMPACT_ATOMS: atom_id res chain seq x y z
N MET A 1 -23.97 -20.53 -0.23
CA MET A 1 -22.92 -19.68 -0.83
C MET A 1 -23.13 -19.71 -2.33
N SER A 2 -23.67 -18.64 -2.90
CA SER A 2 -23.75 -18.51 -4.36
C SER A 2 -22.32 -18.45 -4.91
N PRO A 3 -22.00 -19.11 -6.04
CA PRO A 3 -20.70 -18.95 -6.67
C PRO A 3 -20.46 -17.46 -6.94
N PRO A 4 -19.22 -16.95 -6.81
CA PRO A 4 -18.92 -15.60 -7.26
C PRO A 4 -19.33 -15.49 -8.72
N ASN A 5 -20.18 -14.50 -9.03
CA ASN A 5 -20.57 -14.22 -10.41
C ASN A 5 -19.27 -14.07 -11.20
N ALA A 6 -19.01 -15.02 -12.11
CA ALA A 6 -17.90 -14.92 -13.02
C ALA A 6 -18.06 -13.59 -13.77
N VAL A 7 -17.15 -12.65 -13.54
CA VAL A 7 -17.07 -11.46 -14.35
C VAL A 7 -16.72 -11.97 -15.74
N ALA A 8 -17.62 -11.76 -16.70
CA ALA A 8 -17.31 -12.02 -18.10
C ALA A 8 -15.98 -11.31 -18.39
N THR A 9 -15.02 -12.02 -18.99
CA THR A 9 -13.79 -11.39 -19.51
C THR A 9 -14.15 -10.09 -20.21
N PRO A 10 -13.43 -8.98 -19.95
CA PRO A 10 -13.78 -7.68 -20.52
C PRO A 10 -14.07 -7.80 -22.02
N SER A 11 -15.29 -7.38 -22.39
CA SER A 11 -15.97 -7.23 -23.68
C SER A 11 -15.33 -7.87 -24.93
N ALA A 12 -16.19 -8.43 -25.78
CA ALA A 12 -15.94 -9.06 -27.08
C ALA A 12 -15.28 -8.17 -28.17
N ALA A 13 -14.74 -7.01 -27.82
CA ALA A 13 -13.96 -6.18 -28.74
C ALA A 13 -12.61 -6.87 -29.04
N PRO A 14 -12.15 -6.87 -30.31
CA PRO A 14 -10.86 -7.45 -30.67
C PRO A 14 -9.74 -6.74 -29.92
N ARG A 15 -9.08 -7.46 -29.01
CA ARG A 15 -7.96 -6.96 -28.22
C ARG A 15 -6.77 -6.71 -29.13
N ARG A 16 -6.29 -5.47 -29.16
CA ARG A 16 -5.06 -5.09 -29.87
C ARG A 16 -3.88 -5.25 -28.92
N ILE A 17 -2.80 -5.85 -29.42
CA ILE A 17 -1.57 -6.03 -28.65
C ILE A 17 -0.83 -4.69 -28.59
N ASP A 18 -0.48 -4.25 -27.38
CA ASP A 18 0.47 -3.16 -27.15
C ASP A 18 1.89 -3.71 -27.38
N TRP A 19 2.32 -3.72 -28.65
CA TRP A 19 3.64 -4.22 -29.05
C TRP A 19 4.80 -3.52 -28.31
N PRO A 20 4.80 -2.18 -28.12
CA PRO A 20 5.80 -1.52 -27.30
C PRO A 20 5.87 -2.04 -25.86
N ALA A 21 4.72 -2.24 -25.19
CA ALA A 21 4.69 -2.77 -23.83
C ALA A 21 5.20 -4.22 -23.78
N LEU A 22 4.73 -5.08 -24.69
CA LEU A 22 5.18 -6.46 -24.80
C LEU A 22 6.69 -6.54 -25.04
N ALA A 23 7.21 -5.77 -26.01
CA ALA A 23 8.63 -5.72 -26.31
C ALA A 23 9.44 -5.25 -25.09
N THR A 24 8.99 -4.20 -24.39
CA THR A 24 9.65 -3.68 -23.19
C THR A 24 9.73 -4.75 -22.10
N VAL A 25 8.61 -5.38 -21.77
CA VAL A 25 8.57 -6.43 -20.75
C VAL A 25 9.49 -7.58 -21.14
N LEU A 26 9.41 -8.10 -22.36
CA LEU A 26 10.27 -9.19 -22.83
C LEU A 26 11.76 -8.81 -22.81
N THR A 27 12.13 -7.63 -23.31
CA THR A 27 13.53 -7.18 -23.31
C THR A 27 14.08 -7.06 -21.90
N ILE A 28 13.34 -6.48 -20.96
CA ILE A 28 13.81 -6.34 -19.57
C ILE A 28 13.95 -7.71 -18.89
N HIS A 29 13.04 -8.67 -19.16
CA HIS A 29 13.18 -10.04 -18.67
C HIS A 29 14.40 -10.76 -19.26
N LEU A 30 14.65 -10.62 -20.57
CA LEU A 30 15.81 -11.22 -21.23
C LEU A 30 17.12 -10.63 -20.69
N LEU A 31 17.17 -9.31 -20.48
CA LEU A 31 18.32 -8.64 -19.87
C LEU A 31 18.51 -9.07 -18.41
N ALA A 32 17.42 -9.22 -17.63
CA ALA A 32 17.49 -9.75 -16.27
C ALA A 32 17.99 -11.20 -16.23
N ALA A 33 17.60 -12.04 -17.20
CA ALA A 33 18.04 -13.43 -17.30
C ALA A 33 19.55 -13.56 -17.50
N THR A 34 20.24 -12.53 -17.99
CA THR A 34 21.71 -12.52 -18.06
C THR A 34 22.37 -12.62 -16.67
N ALA A 35 21.63 -12.36 -15.58
CA ALA A 35 22.09 -12.57 -14.21
C ALA A 35 22.46 -14.03 -13.90
N PHE A 36 21.95 -15.00 -14.66
CA PHE A 36 22.34 -16.41 -14.55
C PHE A 36 23.73 -16.70 -15.11
N SER A 37 24.35 -15.75 -15.83
CA SER A 37 25.75 -15.86 -16.25
C SER A 37 26.66 -15.67 -15.03
N PRO A 38 27.54 -16.63 -14.71
CA PRO A 38 28.48 -16.51 -13.59
C PRO A 38 29.38 -15.27 -13.68
N TRP A 39 29.67 -14.80 -14.90
CA TRP A 39 30.48 -13.61 -15.11
C TRP A 39 29.82 -12.32 -14.61
N LEU A 40 28.48 -12.25 -14.69
CA LEU A 40 27.68 -11.10 -14.27
C LEU A 40 27.19 -11.22 -12.81
N PHE A 41 27.49 -12.32 -12.12
CA PHE A 41 27.16 -12.49 -10.72
C PHE A 41 28.09 -11.65 -9.82
N SER A 42 27.49 -10.94 -8.86
CA SER A 42 28.22 -10.35 -7.73
C SER A 42 27.27 -10.17 -6.54
N TRP A 43 27.79 -10.36 -5.32
CA TRP A 43 27.03 -10.09 -4.10
C TRP A 43 26.63 -8.62 -3.96
N TRP A 44 27.45 -7.70 -4.50
CA TRP A 44 27.11 -6.28 -4.61
C TRP A 44 25.90 -6.06 -5.51
N GLY A 45 25.84 -6.72 -6.66
CA GLY A 45 24.66 -6.71 -7.53
C GLY A 45 23.41 -7.18 -6.79
N VAL A 46 23.48 -8.34 -6.13
CA VAL A 46 22.35 -8.88 -5.33
C VAL A 46 21.89 -7.90 -4.26
N ALA A 47 22.84 -7.34 -3.49
CA ALA A 47 22.52 -6.35 -2.44
C ALA A 47 21.85 -5.10 -3.03
N LEU A 48 22.33 -4.60 -4.17
CA LEU A 48 21.71 -3.47 -4.88
C LEU A 48 20.34 -3.81 -5.43
N ALA A 49 20.09 -5.04 -5.87
CA ALA A 49 18.76 -5.46 -6.32
C ALA A 49 17.75 -5.42 -5.16
N ILE A 50 18.12 -5.96 -4.00
CA ILE A 50 17.29 -5.97 -2.78
C ILE A 50 17.06 -4.53 -2.27
N ALA A 51 18.13 -3.75 -2.12
CA ALA A 51 18.03 -2.36 -1.70
C ALA A 51 17.22 -1.53 -2.71
N GLY A 52 17.37 -1.80 -4.00
CA GLY A 52 16.61 -1.16 -5.06
C GLY A 52 15.12 -1.52 -5.04
N CYS A 53 14.73 -2.73 -4.60
CA CYS A 53 13.31 -3.05 -4.39
C CYS A 53 12.68 -2.14 -3.33
N TYR A 54 13.42 -1.81 -2.26
CA TYR A 54 12.97 -0.83 -1.28
C TYR A 54 12.96 0.60 -1.86
N VAL A 55 14.08 1.06 -2.43
CA VAL A 55 14.21 2.44 -2.91
C VAL A 55 13.24 2.75 -4.06
N PHE A 56 13.17 1.90 -5.07
CA PHE A 56 12.35 2.17 -6.25
C PHE A 56 10.94 1.59 -6.13
N GLY A 57 10.80 0.37 -5.62
CA GLY A 57 9.48 -0.24 -5.40
C GLY A 57 8.75 0.37 -4.22
N THR A 58 9.34 0.36 -3.02
CA THR A 58 8.64 0.82 -1.81
C THR A 58 8.53 2.34 -1.76
N LEU A 59 9.62 3.08 -1.94
CA LEU A 59 9.53 4.55 -1.90
C LEU A 59 8.93 5.12 -3.18
N GLY A 60 9.32 4.60 -4.35
CA GLY A 60 8.83 5.08 -5.64
C GLY A 60 7.37 4.69 -5.94
N ILE A 61 7.07 3.39 -5.95
CA ILE A 61 5.72 2.89 -6.29
C ILE A 61 4.77 2.99 -5.10
N ASN A 62 5.06 2.34 -3.97
CA ASN A 62 4.09 2.26 -2.87
C ASN A 62 3.87 3.63 -2.20
N LEU A 63 4.96 4.29 -1.78
CA LEU A 63 4.87 5.56 -1.05
C LEU A 63 4.56 6.72 -2.01
N GLY A 64 5.25 6.79 -3.16
CA GLY A 64 5.11 7.85 -4.17
C GLY A 64 3.86 7.71 -5.03
N TYR A 65 3.84 6.76 -5.96
CA TYR A 65 2.73 6.64 -6.91
C TYR A 65 1.41 6.28 -6.23
N HIS A 66 1.43 5.30 -5.33
CA HIS A 66 0.21 4.76 -4.77
C HIS A 66 -0.32 5.64 -3.62
N ARG A 67 0.36 5.70 -2.47
CA ARG A 67 -0.18 6.38 -1.28
C ARG A 67 -0.19 7.91 -1.39
N LEU A 68 0.84 8.51 -2.01
CA LEU A 68 0.94 9.97 -2.18
C LEU A 68 0.13 10.45 -3.38
N LEU A 69 0.49 10.09 -4.61
CA LEU A 69 -0.13 10.65 -5.81
C LEU A 69 -1.55 10.15 -6.03
N THR A 70 -1.78 8.84 -5.86
CA THR A 70 -3.09 8.27 -6.15
C THR A 70 -4.11 8.60 -5.06
N HIS A 71 -3.77 8.34 -3.81
CA HIS A 71 -4.72 8.39 -2.68
C HIS A 71 -4.64 9.64 -1.80
N ARG A 72 -3.59 10.45 -1.96
CA ARG A 72 -3.37 11.69 -1.17
C ARG A 72 -3.45 11.39 0.34
N SER A 73 -2.77 10.32 0.75
CA SER A 73 -2.77 9.81 2.13
C SER A 73 -1.93 10.66 3.08
N PHE A 74 -1.07 11.51 2.55
CA PHE A 74 -0.26 12.48 3.28
C PHE A 74 0.17 13.62 2.34
N ARG A 75 0.83 14.64 2.88
CA ARG A 75 1.44 15.74 2.13
C ARG A 75 2.94 15.83 2.42
N CYS A 76 3.71 16.32 1.46
CA CYS A 76 5.12 16.59 1.62
C CYS A 76 5.57 17.78 0.76
N ALA A 77 6.83 18.17 0.87
CA ALA A 77 7.39 19.23 0.04
C ALA A 77 7.46 18.78 -1.43
N ALA A 78 7.26 19.70 -2.37
CA ALA A 78 7.21 19.40 -3.81
C ALA A 78 8.47 18.66 -4.32
N TRP A 79 9.66 19.03 -3.84
CA TRP A 79 10.90 18.35 -4.24
C TRP A 79 10.91 16.87 -3.83
N LEU A 80 10.32 16.52 -2.69
CA LEU A 80 10.24 15.14 -2.22
C LEU A 80 9.18 14.37 -3.00
N GLU A 81 8.02 14.98 -3.25
CA GLU A 81 6.97 14.42 -4.11
C GLU A 81 7.50 14.12 -5.53
N HIS A 82 8.27 15.03 -6.12
CA HIS A 82 8.90 14.84 -7.42
C HIS A 82 10.01 13.78 -7.38
N LEU A 83 10.84 13.76 -6.33
CA LEU A 83 11.87 12.74 -6.14
C LEU A 83 11.27 11.33 -6.09
N LEU A 84 10.23 11.14 -5.28
CA LEU A 84 9.53 9.85 -5.17
C LEU A 84 8.94 9.43 -6.51
N ALA A 85 8.41 10.37 -7.29
CA ALA A 85 7.92 10.07 -8.62
C ALA A 85 9.03 9.67 -9.61
N VAL A 86 10.21 10.30 -9.56
CA VAL A 86 11.37 9.88 -10.36
C VAL A 86 11.79 8.46 -10.00
N LEU A 87 11.80 8.12 -8.71
CA LEU A 87 12.07 6.75 -8.27
C LEU A 87 11.04 5.76 -8.82
N GLY A 88 9.75 6.12 -8.82
CA GLY A 88 8.68 5.31 -9.43
C GLY A 88 8.85 5.11 -10.95
N VAL A 89 9.22 6.17 -11.68
CA VAL A 89 9.53 6.08 -13.13
C VAL A 89 10.65 5.06 -13.40
N CYS A 90 11.62 4.93 -12.48
CA CYS A 90 12.71 3.97 -12.60
C CYS A 90 12.28 2.50 -12.45
N CYS A 91 10.99 2.21 -12.22
CA CYS A 91 10.41 0.86 -12.24
C CYS A 91 9.68 0.52 -13.55
N LEU A 92 9.60 1.44 -14.51
CA LEU A 92 8.89 1.22 -15.80
C LEU A 92 7.41 0.82 -15.69
N GLU A 93 6.72 1.16 -14.61
CA GLU A 93 5.28 0.90 -14.44
C GLU A 93 4.41 2.03 -15.03
N LYS A 94 4.78 2.50 -16.22
CA LYS A 94 4.24 3.68 -16.90
C LYS A 94 4.48 5.00 -16.13
N THR A 95 3.95 6.08 -16.67
CA THR A 95 4.09 7.45 -16.17
C THR A 95 3.18 7.71 -14.96
N PRO A 96 3.47 8.73 -14.13
CA PRO A 96 2.71 8.99 -12.90
C PRO A 96 1.21 9.20 -13.14
N GLY A 97 0.84 9.97 -14.16
CA GLY A 97 -0.56 10.22 -14.51
C GLY A 97 -1.26 8.98 -15.04
N HIS A 98 -0.58 8.16 -15.86
CA HIS A 98 -1.13 6.88 -16.33
C HIS A 98 -1.38 5.90 -15.19
N PHE A 99 -0.43 5.78 -14.26
CA PHE A 99 -0.56 4.93 -13.09
C PHE A 99 -1.74 5.37 -12.22
N VAL A 100 -1.82 6.67 -11.89
CA VAL A 100 -2.91 7.24 -11.10
C VAL A 100 -4.27 7.03 -11.79
N ALA A 101 -4.34 7.24 -13.11
CA ALA A 101 -5.56 7.06 -13.87
C ALA A 101 -6.04 5.60 -13.83
N THR A 102 -5.13 4.66 -14.12
CA THR A 102 -5.41 3.22 -14.10
C THR A 102 -5.84 2.76 -12.71
N HIS A 103 -5.13 3.18 -11.67
CA HIS A 103 -5.38 2.73 -10.30
C HIS A 103 -6.69 3.31 -9.72
N ARG A 104 -7.02 4.58 -10.01
CA ARG A 104 -8.31 5.15 -9.61
C ARG A 104 -9.48 4.52 -10.37
N ALA A 105 -9.29 4.19 -11.65
CA ALA A 105 -10.28 3.44 -12.42
C ALA A 105 -10.49 2.03 -11.84
N HIS A 106 -9.41 1.34 -11.46
CA HIS A 106 -9.47 0.06 -10.76
C HIS A 106 -10.29 0.17 -9.47
N HIS A 107 -10.03 1.14 -8.59
CA HIS A 107 -10.86 1.28 -7.38
C HIS A 107 -12.34 1.59 -7.67
N GLN A 108 -12.63 2.37 -8.71
CA GLN A 108 -14.02 2.68 -9.09
C GLN A 108 -14.76 1.45 -9.62
N HIS A 109 -14.06 0.58 -10.36
CA HIS A 109 -14.63 -0.53 -11.12
C HIS A 109 -14.11 -1.89 -10.68
N SER A 110 -13.56 -1.99 -9.47
CA SER A 110 -12.77 -3.14 -9.02
C SER A 110 -13.57 -4.43 -9.16
N ASP A 111 -12.95 -5.42 -9.79
CA ASP A 111 -13.55 -6.73 -10.06
C ASP A 111 -14.88 -6.64 -10.83
N ARG A 112 -14.98 -5.66 -11.73
CA ARG A 112 -16.03 -5.54 -12.76
C ARG A 112 -15.40 -5.55 -14.14
N GLU A 113 -16.25 -5.53 -15.16
CA GLU A 113 -15.80 -5.59 -16.55
C GLU A 113 -14.89 -4.42 -16.94
N GLU A 114 -15.10 -3.23 -16.35
CA GLU A 114 -14.30 -2.04 -16.63
C GLU A 114 -12.98 -1.97 -15.83
N ASP A 115 -12.72 -2.92 -14.94
CA ASP A 115 -11.44 -3.04 -14.23
C ASP A 115 -10.33 -3.39 -15.23
N PRO A 116 -9.28 -2.57 -15.38
CA PRO A 116 -8.19 -2.86 -16.31
C PRO A 116 -7.52 -4.21 -16.06
N HIS A 117 -7.45 -4.65 -14.80
CA HIS A 117 -6.61 -5.77 -14.40
C HIS A 117 -7.28 -6.69 -13.37
N SER A 118 -8.61 -6.87 -13.45
CA SER A 118 -9.29 -7.84 -12.58
C SER A 118 -8.78 -9.27 -12.87
N PRO A 119 -8.34 -10.04 -11.85
CA PRO A 119 -7.92 -11.41 -12.04
C PRO A 119 -9.08 -12.39 -12.21
N LEU A 120 -10.34 -11.94 -12.08
CA LEU A 120 -11.52 -12.80 -12.22
C LEU A 120 -11.71 -13.31 -13.66
N GLY A 121 -11.19 -12.60 -14.66
CA GLY A 121 -11.12 -13.12 -16.03
C GLY A 121 -10.06 -14.22 -16.20
N SER A 122 -8.89 -14.02 -15.61
CA SER A 122 -7.88 -15.07 -15.37
C SER A 122 -6.76 -14.52 -14.49
N LEU A 123 -6.08 -15.39 -13.72
CA LEU A 123 -4.92 -14.97 -12.93
C LEU A 123 -3.83 -14.36 -13.81
N PHE A 124 -3.60 -14.92 -15.00
CA PHE A 124 -2.63 -14.39 -15.96
C PHE A 124 -2.98 -12.96 -16.37
N TRP A 125 -4.26 -12.69 -16.66
CA TRP A 125 -4.73 -11.36 -17.02
C TRP A 125 -4.48 -10.35 -15.91
N GLY A 126 -4.91 -10.65 -14.67
CA GLY A 126 -4.73 -9.74 -13.54
C GLY A 126 -3.27 -9.59 -13.08
N HIS A 127 -2.40 -10.55 -13.43
CA HIS A 127 -0.97 -10.45 -13.13
C HIS A 127 -0.24 -9.62 -14.19
N VAL A 128 -0.22 -10.07 -15.46
CA VAL A 128 0.60 -9.44 -16.50
C VAL A 128 -0.11 -9.27 -17.84
N GLY A 129 -1.12 -10.08 -18.14
CA GLY A 129 -1.77 -10.10 -19.45
C GLY A 129 -2.39 -8.76 -19.85
N TRP A 130 -2.93 -8.01 -18.88
CA TRP A 130 -3.49 -6.68 -19.11
C TRP A 130 -2.46 -5.66 -19.63
N VAL A 131 -1.17 -5.83 -19.29
CA VAL A 131 -0.08 -4.93 -19.72
C VAL A 131 0.18 -5.04 -21.23
N PHE A 132 -0.13 -6.20 -21.82
CA PHE A 132 0.15 -6.49 -23.24
C PHE A 132 -0.98 -6.08 -24.18
N VAL A 133 -2.08 -5.56 -23.65
CA VAL A 133 -3.26 -5.20 -24.44
C VAL A 133 -3.51 -3.71 -24.34
N GLU A 134 -3.76 -3.08 -25.48
CA GLU A 134 -4.13 -1.67 -25.52
C GLU A 134 -5.44 -1.46 -24.75
N ASN A 135 -5.45 -0.47 -23.86
CA ASN A 135 -6.66 0.01 -23.22
C ASN A 135 -6.93 1.48 -23.59
N PRO A 136 -7.61 1.75 -24.72
CA PRO A 136 -7.90 3.11 -25.17
C PRO A 136 -8.72 3.93 -24.16
N SER A 137 -9.52 3.25 -23.33
CA SER A 137 -10.35 3.92 -22.32
C SER A 137 -9.54 4.53 -21.18
N LEU A 138 -8.32 4.03 -20.94
CA LEU A 138 -7.41 4.54 -19.92
C LEU A 138 -6.22 5.30 -20.50
N ASN A 139 -5.89 5.07 -21.78
CA ASN A 139 -4.84 5.78 -22.50
C ASN A 139 -5.42 6.91 -23.39
N SER A 140 -6.23 7.78 -22.80
CA SER A 140 -6.86 8.90 -23.51
C SER A 140 -6.85 10.19 -22.69
N ALA A 141 -6.91 11.33 -23.37
CA ALA A 141 -7.01 12.64 -22.73
C ALA A 141 -8.24 12.74 -21.81
N ALA A 142 -9.36 12.09 -22.18
CA ALA A 142 -10.57 12.05 -21.36
C ALA A 142 -10.35 11.27 -20.06
N ALA A 143 -9.65 10.13 -20.11
CA ALA A 143 -9.30 9.35 -18.93
C ALA A 143 -8.40 10.17 -17.98
N TYR A 144 -7.42 10.86 -18.54
CA TYR A 144 -6.47 11.65 -17.77
C TYR A 144 -7.14 12.88 -17.14
N GLU A 145 -8.05 13.56 -17.84
CA GLU A 145 -8.85 14.64 -17.27
C GLU A 145 -9.80 14.14 -16.18
N LYS A 146 -10.37 12.93 -16.33
CA LYS A 146 -11.25 12.33 -15.32
C LYS A 146 -10.49 11.90 -14.06
N TYR A 147 -9.40 11.17 -14.23
CA TYR A 147 -8.76 10.45 -13.12
C TYR A 147 -7.44 11.03 -12.66
N ALA A 148 -6.71 11.80 -13.46
CA ALA A 148 -5.35 12.26 -13.11
C ALA A 148 -5.16 13.78 -13.25
N ARG A 149 -6.25 14.56 -13.40
CA ARG A 149 -6.19 16.01 -13.57
C ARG A 149 -5.44 16.73 -12.47
N ASP A 150 -5.60 16.33 -11.22
CA ASP A 150 -4.90 16.92 -10.09
C ASP A 150 -3.38 16.74 -10.17
N VAL A 151 -2.92 15.61 -10.69
CA VAL A 151 -1.49 15.31 -10.91
C VAL A 151 -0.99 16.06 -12.14
N LEU A 152 -1.71 16.00 -13.26
CA LEU A 152 -1.24 16.55 -14.54
C LEU A 152 -1.30 18.08 -14.65
N ARG A 153 -1.84 18.77 -13.64
CA ARG A 153 -1.70 20.23 -13.50
C ARG A 153 -0.26 20.65 -13.22
N ASP A 154 0.56 19.78 -12.64
CA ASP A 154 1.98 20.06 -12.42
C ASP A 154 2.76 19.89 -13.75
N PRO A 155 3.49 20.93 -14.21
CA PRO A 155 4.33 20.85 -15.40
C PRO A 155 5.39 19.73 -15.34
N PHE A 156 5.85 19.36 -14.14
CA PHE A 156 6.79 18.26 -13.95
C PHE A 156 6.19 16.93 -14.41
N TYR A 157 5.00 16.59 -13.91
CA TYR A 157 4.29 15.37 -14.28
C TYR A 157 3.86 15.37 -15.74
N LEU A 158 3.32 16.49 -16.22
CA LEU A 158 2.96 16.64 -17.63
C LEU A 158 4.19 16.47 -18.55
N GLY A 159 5.36 16.90 -18.09
CA GLY A 159 6.63 16.66 -18.76
C GLY A 159 6.95 15.17 -18.89
N LEU A 160 6.81 14.40 -17.80
CA LEU A 160 7.05 12.95 -17.80
C LEU A 160 6.09 12.18 -18.72
N GLU A 161 4.83 12.63 -18.82
CA GLU A 161 3.84 12.06 -19.76
C GLU A 161 4.20 12.26 -21.24
N ARG A 162 4.98 13.30 -21.56
CA ARG A 162 5.25 13.72 -22.94
C ARG A 162 6.60 13.25 -23.45
N ASN A 163 6.70 13.08 -24.77
CA ASN A 163 7.96 12.91 -25.51
C ASN A 163 8.89 11.81 -24.96
N LEU A 164 8.30 10.74 -24.39
CA LEU A 164 9.04 9.62 -23.80
C LEU A 164 10.04 10.03 -22.71
N ARG A 165 9.86 11.19 -22.06
CA ARG A 165 10.80 11.68 -21.04
C ARG A 165 10.99 10.69 -19.89
N TRP A 166 9.92 9.99 -19.48
CA TRP A 166 10.00 8.95 -18.47
C TRP A 166 10.93 7.77 -18.88
N VAL A 167 10.95 7.40 -20.18
CA VAL A 167 11.89 6.40 -20.71
C VAL A 167 13.32 6.89 -20.64
N TRP A 168 13.56 8.18 -20.93
CA TRP A 168 14.89 8.78 -20.79
C TRP A 168 15.36 8.85 -19.33
N VAL A 169 14.46 9.10 -18.38
CA VAL A 169 14.76 8.99 -16.95
C VAL A 169 15.19 7.57 -16.60
N TYR A 170 14.48 6.56 -17.10
CA TYR A 170 14.90 5.17 -16.93
C TYR A 170 16.27 4.88 -17.62
N ALA A 171 16.51 5.36 -18.84
CA ALA A 171 17.79 5.17 -19.49
C ALA A 171 18.95 5.84 -18.72
N ALA A 172 18.72 7.04 -18.19
CA ALA A 172 19.69 7.78 -17.39
C ALA A 172 20.00 7.08 -16.06
N HIS A 173 18.98 6.55 -15.37
CA HIS A 173 19.22 5.77 -14.15
C HIS A 173 20.02 4.50 -14.45
N ALA A 174 19.73 3.82 -15.57
CA ALA A 174 20.46 2.62 -15.96
C ALA A 174 21.93 2.93 -16.27
N ALA A 175 22.18 4.00 -17.02
CA ALA A 175 23.53 4.49 -17.29
C ALA A 175 24.28 4.85 -16.00
N LEU A 176 23.61 5.45 -15.01
CA LEU A 176 24.22 5.78 -13.72
C LEU A 176 24.67 4.52 -12.97
N PHE A 177 23.88 3.44 -12.94
CA PHE A 177 24.31 2.17 -12.35
C PHE A 177 25.55 1.62 -13.06
N LEU A 178 25.55 1.61 -14.39
CA LEU A 178 26.70 1.15 -15.18
C LEU A 178 27.97 1.95 -14.88
N ILE A 179 27.87 3.28 -14.90
CA ILE A 179 28.99 4.20 -14.66
C ILE A 179 29.50 4.04 -13.22
N ALA A 180 28.60 3.97 -12.24
CA ALA A 180 28.97 3.81 -10.83
C ALA A 180 29.67 2.47 -10.57
N GLY A 181 29.14 1.37 -11.11
CA GLY A 181 29.77 0.06 -11.00
C GLY A 181 31.11 -0.02 -11.72
N PHE A 182 31.21 0.60 -12.90
CA PHE A 182 32.47 0.70 -13.63
C PHE A 182 33.52 1.47 -12.83
N GLY A 183 33.16 2.65 -12.31
CA GLY A 183 34.04 3.47 -11.48
C GLY A 183 34.49 2.73 -10.22
N ALA A 184 33.57 2.06 -9.53
CA ALA A 184 33.90 1.24 -8.35
C ALA A 184 34.86 0.09 -8.69
N GLY A 185 34.61 -0.62 -9.80
CA GLY A 185 35.45 -1.74 -10.22
C GLY A 185 36.85 -1.26 -10.62
N TRP A 186 36.94 -0.12 -11.29
CA TRP A 186 38.21 0.53 -11.62
C TRP A 186 38.99 0.93 -10.36
N LEU A 187 38.34 1.59 -9.40
CA LEU A 187 38.99 2.05 -8.17
C LEU A 187 39.52 0.90 -7.31
N VAL A 188 38.83 -0.24 -7.30
CA VAL A 188 39.22 -1.41 -6.49
C VAL A 188 40.31 -2.24 -7.18
N SER A 189 40.24 -2.42 -8.50
CA SER A 189 41.09 -3.38 -9.22
C SER A 189 42.18 -2.74 -10.09
N GLY A 190 42.02 -1.49 -10.50
CA GLY A 190 42.83 -0.86 -11.55
C GLY A 190 42.67 -1.46 -12.95
N SER A 191 41.76 -2.42 -13.14
CA SER A 191 41.58 -3.18 -14.39
C SER A 191 40.32 -2.74 -15.12
N ALA A 192 40.46 -2.46 -16.43
CA ALA A 192 39.32 -2.16 -17.30
C ALA A 192 38.33 -3.33 -17.40
N GLN A 193 38.83 -4.57 -17.34
CA GLN A 193 38.01 -5.76 -17.45
C GLN A 193 37.14 -5.96 -16.20
N GLU A 194 37.71 -5.79 -15.00
CA GLU A 194 36.95 -5.88 -13.75
C GLU A 194 36.00 -4.68 -13.57
N ALA A 195 36.41 -3.49 -14.02
CA ALA A 195 35.54 -2.33 -14.10
C ALA A 195 34.30 -2.62 -14.96
N LEU A 196 34.49 -3.12 -16.19
CA LEU A 196 33.39 -3.48 -17.07
C LEU A 196 32.51 -4.57 -16.47
N ARG A 197 33.12 -5.63 -15.90
CA ARG A 197 32.38 -6.73 -15.27
C ARG A 197 31.51 -6.24 -14.12
N LEU A 198 32.05 -5.43 -13.21
CA LEU A 198 31.27 -4.90 -12.09
C LEU A 198 30.20 -3.91 -12.57
N GLY A 199 30.51 -3.03 -13.52
CA GLY A 199 29.57 -2.12 -14.14
C GLY A 199 28.36 -2.83 -14.75
N LEU A 200 28.60 -3.87 -15.55
CA LEU A 200 27.54 -4.69 -16.13
C LEU A 200 26.79 -5.52 -15.07
N SER A 201 27.50 -6.05 -14.07
CA SER A 201 26.88 -6.78 -12.96
C SER A 201 25.88 -5.90 -12.20
N VAL A 202 26.28 -4.71 -11.75
CA VAL A 202 25.37 -3.84 -11.00
C VAL A 202 24.25 -3.28 -11.86
N LEU A 203 24.48 -3.07 -13.17
CA LEU A 203 23.43 -2.74 -14.13
C LEU A 203 22.39 -3.87 -14.19
N VAL A 204 22.83 -5.10 -14.45
CA VAL A 204 21.93 -6.25 -14.57
C VAL A 204 21.12 -6.47 -13.30
N TRP A 205 21.78 -6.47 -12.14
CA TRP A 205 21.11 -6.76 -10.87
C TRP A 205 20.31 -5.57 -10.33
N GLY A 206 20.93 -4.38 -10.24
CA GLY A 206 20.31 -3.19 -9.64
C GLY A 206 19.23 -2.54 -10.51
N VAL A 207 19.26 -2.79 -11.82
CA VAL A 207 18.30 -2.25 -12.77
C VAL A 207 17.36 -3.32 -13.29
N PHE A 208 17.84 -4.30 -14.05
CA PHE A 208 16.95 -5.22 -14.78
C PHE A 208 16.29 -6.26 -13.87
N VAL A 209 17.08 -7.01 -13.08
CA VAL A 209 16.54 -7.99 -12.11
C VAL A 209 15.63 -7.27 -11.11
N ARG A 210 16.09 -6.15 -10.54
CA ARG A 210 15.28 -5.34 -9.62
C ARG A 210 13.96 -4.88 -10.25
N THR A 211 13.95 -4.44 -11.51
CA THR A 211 12.72 -4.02 -12.20
C THR A 211 11.76 -5.20 -12.36
N VAL A 212 12.25 -6.37 -12.79
CA VAL A 212 11.44 -7.60 -12.88
C VAL A 212 10.86 -8.01 -11.52
N LEU A 213 11.67 -7.95 -10.46
CA LEU A 213 11.21 -8.26 -9.10
C LEU A 213 10.09 -7.30 -8.67
N VAL A 214 10.29 -5.99 -8.85
CA VAL A 214 9.28 -4.98 -8.51
C VAL A 214 8.00 -5.19 -9.31
N TRP A 215 8.09 -5.43 -10.62
CA TRP A 215 6.93 -5.75 -11.45
C TRP A 215 6.11 -6.91 -10.90
N HIS A 216 6.74 -8.05 -10.65
CA HIS A 216 6.02 -9.22 -10.15
C HIS A 216 5.47 -9.01 -8.72
N ILE A 217 6.17 -8.24 -7.89
CA ILE A 217 5.64 -7.83 -6.58
C ILE A 217 4.37 -6.98 -6.77
N THR A 218 4.41 -5.92 -7.57
CA THR A 218 3.26 -5.05 -7.82
C THR A 218 2.10 -5.82 -8.45
N TRP A 219 2.37 -6.60 -9.50
CA TRP A 219 1.38 -7.41 -10.20
C TRP A 219 0.77 -8.50 -9.33
N SER A 220 1.50 -9.00 -8.33
CA SER A 220 0.94 -9.93 -7.34
C SER A 220 -0.15 -9.29 -6.47
N VAL A 221 -0.09 -7.97 -6.22
CA VAL A 221 -1.15 -7.24 -5.51
C VAL A 221 -2.44 -7.28 -6.32
N ASN A 222 -2.37 -6.95 -7.62
CA ASN A 222 -3.55 -6.99 -8.51
C ASN A 222 -4.14 -8.39 -8.67
N SER A 223 -3.28 -9.42 -8.69
CA SER A 223 -3.69 -10.80 -8.98
C SER A 223 -3.98 -11.62 -7.72
N ILE A 224 -2.93 -11.90 -6.94
CA ILE A 224 -3.01 -12.77 -5.76
C ILE A 224 -3.88 -12.11 -4.69
N ALA A 225 -3.73 -10.80 -4.44
CA ALA A 225 -4.48 -10.12 -3.39
C ALA A 225 -5.96 -9.86 -3.74
N HIS A 226 -6.41 -10.13 -4.97
CA HIS A 226 -7.83 -10.17 -5.35
C HIS A 226 -8.40 -11.59 -5.44
N THR A 227 -7.56 -12.62 -5.28
CA THR A 227 -7.96 -14.02 -5.44
C THR A 227 -7.86 -14.81 -4.13
N TRP A 228 -6.78 -14.62 -3.37
CA TRP A 228 -6.45 -15.43 -2.20
C TRP A 228 -6.06 -14.61 -0.97
N GLY A 229 -6.59 -15.01 0.18
CA GLY A 229 -6.33 -14.38 1.47
C GLY A 229 -7.58 -14.26 2.33
N TYR A 230 -7.47 -13.49 3.42
CA TYR A 230 -8.55 -13.22 4.35
C TYR A 230 -9.12 -11.81 4.16
N ARG A 231 -10.23 -11.51 4.82
CA ARG A 231 -10.86 -10.19 4.77
C ARG A 231 -11.14 -9.70 6.19
N ASN A 232 -10.83 -8.44 6.44
CA ASN A 232 -11.19 -7.72 7.66
C ASN A 232 -12.49 -6.94 7.48
N TYR A 233 -12.77 -6.53 6.24
CA TYR A 233 -13.89 -5.66 5.89
C TYR A 233 -14.75 -6.29 4.81
N ASP A 234 -16.05 -6.08 4.93
CA ASP A 234 -16.99 -6.40 3.86
C ASP A 234 -16.93 -5.30 2.80
N THR A 235 -16.50 -5.66 1.60
CA THR A 235 -16.33 -4.78 0.45
C THR A 235 -17.02 -5.41 -0.75
N ARG A 236 -17.45 -4.59 -1.72
CA ARG A 236 -18.26 -5.08 -2.86
C ARG A 236 -17.46 -5.86 -3.90
N GLU A 237 -16.14 -5.88 -3.77
CA GLU A 237 -15.17 -6.48 -4.68
C GLU A 237 -14.40 -7.62 -3.97
N ASN A 238 -13.46 -8.30 -4.65
CA ASN A 238 -12.84 -9.55 -4.17
C ASN A 238 -11.45 -9.37 -3.54
N SER A 239 -11.01 -8.16 -3.21
CA SER A 239 -9.77 -7.87 -2.49
C SER A 239 -9.69 -8.65 -1.20
N ARG A 240 -8.46 -9.05 -0.88
CA ARG A 240 -8.09 -9.88 0.25
C ARG A 240 -6.76 -9.40 0.79
N ASN A 241 -6.65 -9.48 2.10
CA ASN A 241 -5.37 -9.38 2.77
C ASN A 241 -4.61 -10.69 2.56
N ASN A 242 -3.40 -10.60 2.02
CA ASN A 242 -2.54 -11.73 1.78
C ASN A 242 -1.20 -11.53 2.48
N PHE A 243 -0.86 -12.45 3.39
CA PHE A 243 0.34 -12.32 4.23
C PHE A 243 1.64 -12.31 3.42
N LEU A 244 1.78 -13.22 2.45
CA LEU A 244 2.99 -13.32 1.64
C LEU A 244 3.16 -12.08 0.77
N VAL A 245 2.09 -11.64 0.10
CA VAL A 245 2.10 -10.40 -0.69
C VAL A 245 2.40 -9.22 0.23
N GLY A 246 1.78 -9.14 1.42
CA GLY A 246 2.02 -8.07 2.39
C GLY A 246 3.48 -7.94 2.79
N LEU A 247 4.16 -9.07 2.98
CA LEU A 247 5.58 -9.11 3.30
C LEU A 247 6.46 -8.64 2.13
N ILE A 248 6.30 -9.23 0.93
CA ILE A 248 7.19 -8.92 -0.21
C ILE A 248 6.91 -7.54 -0.83
N SER A 249 5.67 -7.04 -0.70
CA SER A 249 5.25 -5.73 -1.19
C SER A 249 5.35 -4.63 -0.14
N ASN A 250 5.94 -4.91 1.03
CA ASN A 250 6.14 -3.91 2.08
C ASN A 250 4.84 -3.22 2.54
N GLY A 251 3.73 -3.96 2.60
CA GLY A 251 2.43 -3.54 3.12
C GLY A 251 1.29 -3.47 2.11
N GLU A 252 1.55 -3.56 0.80
CA GLU A 252 0.51 -3.42 -0.24
C GLU A 252 -0.41 -4.65 -0.35
N GLY A 253 0.03 -5.80 0.16
CA GLY A 253 -0.78 -7.01 0.24
C GLY A 253 -1.87 -7.00 1.32
N TRP A 254 -1.95 -5.98 2.17
CA TRP A 254 -3.12 -5.75 3.05
C TRP A 254 -4.26 -5.11 2.25
N HIS A 255 -4.62 -5.78 1.16
CA HIS A 255 -5.35 -5.16 0.06
C HIS A 255 -6.84 -4.97 0.37
N ASN A 256 -7.45 -5.87 1.16
CA ASN A 256 -8.83 -5.67 1.62
C ASN A 256 -8.96 -4.49 2.58
N ASN A 257 -7.96 -4.27 3.43
CA ASN A 257 -7.93 -3.08 4.28
C ASN A 257 -7.83 -1.81 3.44
N HIS A 258 -6.92 -1.80 2.47
CA HIS A 258 -6.73 -0.69 1.54
C HIS A 258 -8.00 -0.38 0.74
N HIS A 259 -8.66 -1.38 0.14
CA HIS A 259 -9.90 -1.15 -0.61
C HIS A 259 -11.05 -0.64 0.27
N ALA A 260 -11.09 -1.02 1.55
CA ALA A 260 -12.06 -0.51 2.51
C ALA A 260 -11.78 0.93 2.96
N ASP A 261 -10.50 1.34 3.00
CA ASP A 261 -10.08 2.66 3.46
C ASP A 261 -8.94 3.24 2.61
N GLN A 262 -9.25 3.53 1.34
CA GLN A 262 -8.28 3.85 0.29
C GLN A 262 -7.37 5.04 0.61
N ARG A 263 -7.83 5.96 1.45
CA ARG A 263 -7.08 7.17 1.82
C ARG A 263 -6.21 7.00 3.06
N ALA A 264 -6.38 5.92 3.83
CA ALA A 264 -5.58 5.71 5.01
C ALA A 264 -4.11 5.49 4.63
N ALA A 265 -3.21 6.20 5.30
CA ALA A 265 -1.78 6.06 5.04
C ALA A 265 -1.21 4.70 5.45
N ALA A 266 -1.89 3.98 6.34
CA ALA A 266 -1.55 2.62 6.76
C ALA A 266 -2.49 1.63 6.10
N HIS A 267 -1.97 0.61 5.43
CA HIS A 267 -2.76 -0.50 4.92
C HIS A 267 -2.84 -1.65 5.94
N GLY A 268 -1.84 -1.77 6.83
CA GLY A 268 -1.90 -2.67 7.97
C GLY A 268 -2.81 -2.09 9.07
N HIS A 269 -3.94 -2.75 9.34
CA HIS A 269 -4.93 -2.35 10.35
C HIS A 269 -4.88 -3.24 11.62
N ARG A 270 -4.17 -4.37 11.56
CA ARG A 270 -3.87 -5.23 12.72
C ARG A 270 -2.40 -5.15 13.10
N TRP A 271 -2.09 -5.40 14.38
CA TRP A 271 -0.72 -5.26 14.91
C TRP A 271 0.33 -6.13 14.22
N TRP A 272 -0.07 -7.26 13.65
CA TRP A 272 0.80 -8.21 12.93
C TRP A 272 0.82 -7.97 11.41
N GLU A 273 -0.02 -7.08 10.89
CA GLU A 273 -0.03 -6.69 9.48
C GLU A 273 1.10 -5.68 9.25
N ILE A 274 2.32 -6.21 9.09
CA ILE A 274 3.54 -5.41 8.92
C ILE A 274 3.44 -4.54 7.67
N ASP A 275 3.57 -3.22 7.85
CA ASP A 275 3.50 -2.22 6.78
C ASP A 275 4.75 -1.35 6.80
N VAL A 276 5.77 -1.78 6.06
CA VAL A 276 7.07 -1.11 5.96
C VAL A 276 6.94 0.24 5.24
N THR A 277 6.00 0.35 4.30
CA THR A 277 5.71 1.62 3.61
C THR A 277 5.16 2.65 4.61
N TYR A 278 4.22 2.26 5.49
CA TYR A 278 3.73 3.14 6.55
C TYR A 278 4.81 3.49 7.57
N ALA A 279 5.67 2.53 7.93
CA ALA A 279 6.83 2.82 8.78
C ALA A 279 7.75 3.90 8.14
N SER A 280 7.91 3.86 6.82
CA SER A 280 8.68 4.86 6.07
C SER A 280 8.00 6.24 6.11
N ILE A 281 6.67 6.31 5.98
CA ILE A 281 5.90 7.56 6.17
C ILE A 281 6.11 8.13 7.59
N ARG A 282 6.09 7.27 8.62
CA ARG A 282 6.32 7.69 10.01
C ARG A 282 7.73 8.21 10.24
N LEU A 283 8.73 7.59 9.63
CA LEU A 283 10.12 8.07 9.68
C LEU A 283 10.24 9.45 9.02
N LEU A 284 9.68 9.63 7.83
CA LEU A 284 9.67 10.93 7.14
C LEU A 284 8.93 12.01 7.94
N ARG A 285 7.83 11.65 8.63
CA ARG A 285 7.14 12.54 9.57
C ARG A 285 8.04 12.96 10.73
N ALA A 286 8.78 12.02 11.32
CA ALA A 286 9.71 12.32 12.40
C ALA A 286 10.85 13.26 11.95
N CYS A 287 11.25 13.18 10.68
CA CYS A 287 12.19 14.10 10.05
C CYS A 287 11.56 15.44 9.62
N GLY A 288 10.27 15.67 9.83
CA GLY A 288 9.56 16.88 9.40
C GLY A 288 9.32 17.01 7.89
N LEU A 289 9.49 15.92 7.14
CA LEU A 289 9.37 15.91 5.67
C LEU A 289 7.94 15.66 5.17
N VAL A 290 7.11 15.06 6.01
CA VAL A 290 5.73 14.66 5.70
C VAL A 290 4.77 15.12 6.80
N TRP A 291 3.61 15.61 6.40
CA TRP A 291 2.53 16.09 7.28
C TRP A 291 1.15 15.69 6.74
N ASP A 292 0.08 16.08 7.44
CA ASP A 292 -1.32 15.78 7.09
C ASP A 292 -1.58 14.29 6.79
N ILE A 293 -0.96 13.41 7.57
CA ILE A 293 -1.11 11.94 7.40
C ILE A 293 -2.52 11.52 7.80
N VAL A 294 -3.24 10.92 6.86
CA VAL A 294 -4.59 10.42 7.03
C VAL A 294 -4.56 9.12 7.85
N PRO A 295 -5.15 9.10 9.06
CA PRO A 295 -5.24 7.88 9.86
C PRO A 295 -6.35 6.96 9.35
N VAL A 296 -6.30 5.68 9.75
CA VAL A 296 -7.36 4.71 9.52
C VAL A 296 -8.70 5.24 10.04
N THR A 297 -9.77 5.01 9.29
CA THR A 297 -11.12 5.55 9.52
C THR A 297 -11.65 5.19 10.90
N ALA A 298 -11.43 3.97 11.40
CA ALA A 298 -11.80 3.60 12.77
C ALA A 298 -11.16 4.53 13.83
N VAL A 299 -9.90 4.96 13.62
CA VAL A 299 -9.21 5.92 14.50
C VAL A 299 -9.80 7.32 14.32
N ARG A 300 -10.14 7.71 13.08
CA ARG A 300 -10.80 9.00 12.78
C ARG A 300 -12.17 9.10 13.46
N GLU A 301 -12.96 8.04 13.40
CA GLU A 301 -14.28 7.93 14.01
C GLU A 301 -14.18 7.94 15.54
N ALA A 302 -13.25 7.17 16.12
CA ALA A 302 -13.02 7.18 17.56
C ALA A 302 -12.60 8.56 18.09
N ALA A 303 -11.80 9.32 17.33
CA ALA A 303 -11.40 10.67 17.69
C ALA A 303 -12.52 11.71 17.50
N ALA A 304 -13.45 11.47 16.57
CA ALA A 304 -14.60 12.34 16.27
C ALA A 304 -15.83 12.03 17.13
N ALA A 305 -15.84 10.90 17.84
CA ALA A 305 -16.94 10.52 18.72
C ALA A 305 -17.13 11.59 19.82
N PRO A 306 -18.31 12.21 19.93
CA PRO A 306 -18.55 13.21 20.97
C PRO A 306 -18.33 12.58 22.35
N LEU A 307 -17.68 13.32 23.26
CA LEU A 307 -17.37 12.94 24.65
C LEU A 307 -18.61 12.63 25.53
N HIS A 308 -19.81 12.55 24.94
CA HIS A 308 -21.09 12.37 25.63
C HIS A 308 -21.29 11.02 26.34
N HIS A 309 -20.35 10.08 26.24
CA HIS A 309 -20.44 8.77 26.90
C HIS A 309 -19.53 8.57 28.13
N LEU A 310 -18.81 9.60 28.57
CA LEU A 310 -18.25 9.62 29.93
C LEU A 310 -19.23 10.31 30.88
N GLN A 311 -20.48 9.85 30.93
CA GLN A 311 -21.25 10.08 32.14
C GLN A 311 -20.55 9.30 33.26
N PRO A 312 -20.20 9.92 34.40
CA PRO A 312 -19.73 9.17 35.54
C PRO A 312 -20.78 8.10 35.83
N ARG A 313 -20.36 6.83 35.95
CA ARG A 313 -21.24 5.76 36.42
C ARG A 313 -21.97 6.30 37.65
N SER A 314 -23.28 6.46 37.56
CA SER A 314 -24.10 6.76 38.71
C SER A 314 -23.77 5.72 39.78
N GLU A 315 -23.40 6.18 40.97
CA GLU A 315 -23.16 5.29 42.09
C GLU A 315 -24.34 4.33 42.24
N PRO A 316 -24.10 3.04 42.50
CA PRO A 316 -25.20 2.13 42.78
C PRO A 316 -25.97 2.67 43.99
N PRO A 317 -27.31 2.59 43.99
CA PRO A 317 -28.11 3.16 45.06
C PRO A 317 -27.66 2.60 46.41
N ARG A 318 -27.23 3.48 47.33
CA ARG A 318 -26.96 3.14 48.72
C ARG A 318 -28.18 2.39 49.25
N LYS A 319 -28.01 1.09 49.55
CA LYS A 319 -28.98 0.33 50.34
C LYS A 319 -29.22 1.12 51.62
N LYS A 320 -30.44 1.60 51.84
CA LYS A 320 -30.86 2.14 53.13
C LYS A 320 -30.59 1.05 54.18
N ALA A 321 -29.64 1.31 55.07
CA ALA A 321 -29.42 0.48 56.24
C ALA A 321 -30.71 0.49 57.07
N ALA A 322 -31.25 -0.69 57.34
CA ALA A 322 -32.31 -0.85 58.32
C ALA A 322 -31.78 -0.42 59.69
N ALA A 323 -32.48 0.48 60.35
CA ALA A 323 -32.14 0.94 61.70
C ALA A 323 -32.31 -0.21 62.71
N PRO A 324 -31.40 -0.41 63.68
CA PRO A 324 -31.53 -1.45 64.68
C PRO A 324 -32.61 -1.10 65.71
N HIS A 325 -33.33 -2.14 66.13
CA HIS A 325 -34.28 -2.15 67.26
C HIS A 325 -33.68 -1.48 68.52
N ALA A 326 -34.34 -0.43 69.01
CA ALA A 326 -34.09 0.12 70.34
C ALA A 326 -34.90 -0.67 71.38
N ALA A 327 -34.22 -1.46 72.20
CA ALA A 327 -34.77 -2.06 73.41
C ALA A 327 -34.86 -1.01 74.51
N SER A 328 -36.08 -0.72 74.97
CA SER A 328 -36.38 0.18 76.08
C SER A 328 -36.30 -0.57 77.42
N HIS A 329 -35.21 -0.38 78.16
CA HIS A 329 -35.16 -0.66 79.60
C HIS A 329 -35.87 0.46 80.38
N ARG A 330 -36.91 0.12 81.13
CA ARG A 330 -37.46 0.95 82.23
C ARG A 330 -37.08 0.33 83.56
N ALA A 331 -36.61 1.19 84.46
CA ALA A 331 -36.23 0.91 85.84
C ALA A 331 -37.45 0.62 86.75
N PRO A 332 -37.26 -0.01 87.93
CA PRO A 332 -38.34 -0.46 88.79
C PRO A 332 -38.78 0.63 89.79
N GLU A 333 -40.07 0.66 90.10
CA GLU A 333 -40.64 1.51 91.15
C GLU A 333 -41.27 0.61 92.23
N LEU A 334 -41.00 0.96 93.50
CA LEU A 334 -41.31 0.21 94.71
C LEU A 334 -42.78 0.37 95.14
N THR A 335 -43.27 -0.64 95.86
CA THR A 335 -44.63 -0.91 96.36
C THR A 335 -45.11 0.04 97.49
N PRO A 336 -46.41 0.02 97.91
CA PRO A 336 -46.81 -0.89 99.00
C PRO A 336 -48.26 -1.44 98.98
N ARG A 337 -48.39 -2.61 99.63
CA ARG A 337 -49.53 -3.34 100.26
C ARG A 337 -50.94 -2.69 100.35
N GLN A 338 -51.98 -3.54 100.19
CA GLN A 338 -53.08 -3.84 101.13
C GLN A 338 -53.87 -5.07 100.60
N GLU A 339 -53.89 -6.22 101.28
CA GLU A 339 -54.80 -6.68 102.37
C GLU A 339 -56.24 -7.11 101.99
N SER A 340 -56.49 -8.42 102.11
CA SER A 340 -57.67 -9.07 102.76
C SER A 340 -59.01 -9.11 101.97
N LYS A 341 -59.96 -10.05 102.06
CA LYS A 341 -60.33 -11.29 102.81
C LYS A 341 -61.42 -11.99 101.93
N HIS A 342 -61.35 -13.30 101.64
CA HIS A 342 -62.14 -14.44 102.18
C HIS A 342 -63.69 -14.36 102.12
N PRO A 343 -64.43 -15.49 102.06
CA PRO A 343 -64.05 -16.88 102.32
C PRO A 343 -63.76 -17.73 101.08
#